data_AF-A0A959NZD3-F1
#
_entry.id   AF-A0A959NZD3-F1
#
_cell.length_a   1.000
_cell.length_b   1.000
_cell.length_c   1.000
_cell.angle_alpha   90.00
_cell.angle_beta   90.00
_cell.angle_gamma   90.00
#
_symmetry.space_group_name_H-M   'P 1'
#
loop_
_entity.id
_entity.type
_entity.pdbx_description
1 polymer ?
#
loop_
_entity_poly.entity_id
_entity_poly.type
_entity_poly.pdbx_seq_one_letter_code
_entity_poly.pdbx_strand_id
1 'polypeptide(L)'
;MKTPNILVVEDESIVSLEIQGRLEELGYTVAGAVYSGEDAIASAKELLPDLILMDINLRGNIDGIEAANFIKKALNIPIIYMTAYADEETIQRAKVTAPYAYIIKPIEVRELHTSIEIAMFKSQMEKKLIESEHRFRSLFENATLGLYRTSLEGEVLMANNALIKMLGYDSFEDLVNKDVVSGYVNPEIRNDFIKLLESEGSVLGFESQWKKKDGSIIYISESARRGVDEEGNIVFDGTIEDITNKKLAQDELKDSKEMLQTVFDNVYDAILIHDINGKIIVANKKALSLFNINPDEVLETNVLDFSAEETSLEKAQEGWNSVLEGKPLLVENKAKRLSEQSSFDIEIFISKVSINKNNYLLANIRDITERKKVKEAIIQAKEKAEESDRLKSEFLASMSH
;
A
#
# COMPACT_ATOMS: atom_id res chain seq x y z
N MET A 1 -9.68 25.23 36.08
CA MET A 1 -9.61 25.90 34.76
C MET A 1 -8.61 27.04 34.88
N LYS A 2 -7.85 27.34 33.83
CA LYS A 2 -6.97 28.53 33.83
C LYS A 2 -7.86 29.77 33.91
N THR A 3 -7.58 30.66 34.85
CA THR A 3 -8.27 31.94 34.94
C THR A 3 -7.94 32.79 33.70
N PRO A 4 -8.93 33.30 32.96
CA PRO A 4 -8.67 34.15 31.79
C PRO A 4 -7.89 35.41 32.16
N ASN A 5 -6.84 35.70 31.39
CA ASN A 5 -6.07 36.94 31.47
C ASN A 5 -6.64 37.97 30.48
N ILE A 6 -7.14 39.09 30.99
CA ILE A 6 -7.86 40.09 30.21
C ILE A 6 -7.05 41.39 30.12
N LEU A 7 -6.83 41.87 28.90
CA LEU A 7 -6.23 43.19 28.66
C LEU A 7 -7.33 44.24 28.60
N VAL A 8 -7.18 45.31 29.39
CA VAL A 8 -8.11 46.44 29.40
C VAL A 8 -7.51 47.58 28.59
N VAL A 9 -8.22 48.05 27.57
CA VAL A 9 -7.82 49.17 26.72
C VAL A 9 -8.87 50.26 26.83
N GLU A 10 -8.51 51.36 27.50
CA GLU A 10 -9.42 52.43 27.90
C GLU A 10 -8.62 53.71 28.07
N ASP A 11 -8.99 54.82 27.42
CA ASP A 11 -8.23 56.07 27.48
C ASP A 11 -8.45 56.83 28.81
N GLU A 12 -9.59 56.62 29.46
CA GLU A 12 -9.91 57.19 30.77
C GLU A 12 -9.40 56.31 31.93
N SER A 13 -8.32 56.76 32.59
CA SER A 13 -7.69 56.02 33.70
C SER A 13 -8.64 55.60 34.84
N ILE A 14 -9.64 56.43 35.16
CA ILE A 14 -10.62 56.13 36.22
C ILE A 14 -11.53 54.98 35.79
N VAL A 15 -12.05 55.04 34.56
CA VAL A 15 -12.90 53.98 33.97
C VAL A 15 -12.10 52.67 33.84
N SER A 16 -10.84 52.77 33.42
CA SER A 16 -9.92 51.63 33.34
C SER A 16 -9.74 50.93 34.69
N LEU A 17 -9.53 51.69 35.77
CA LEU A 17 -9.38 51.14 37.13
C LEU A 17 -10.69 50.51 37.64
N GLU A 18 -11.83 51.12 37.33
CA GLU A 18 -13.15 50.58 37.67
C GLU A 18 -13.40 49.22 36.99
N ILE A 19 -13.06 49.11 35.70
CA ILE A 19 -13.16 47.85 34.93
C ILE A 19 -12.25 46.78 35.53
N GLN A 20 -11.00 47.14 35.85
CA GLN A 20 -10.05 46.20 36.45
C GLN A 20 -10.56 45.66 37.79
N GLY A 21 -11.07 46.52 38.67
CA GLY A 21 -11.67 46.09 39.93
C GLY A 21 -12.85 45.14 39.73
N ARG A 22 -13.74 45.43 38.77
CA ARG A 22 -14.86 44.53 38.43
C ARG A 22 -14.41 43.18 37.89
N LEU A 23 -13.35 43.16 37.06
CA LEU A 23 -12.77 41.92 36.55
C LEU A 23 -12.20 41.06 37.68
N GLU A 24 -11.48 41.67 38.61
CA GLU A 24 -10.92 40.99 39.77
C GLU A 24 -12.01 40.47 40.73
N GLU A 25 -13.08 41.25 40.96
CA GLU A 25 -14.25 40.82 41.73
C GLU A 25 -14.95 39.59 41.13
N LEU A 26 -14.98 39.51 39.79
CA LEU A 26 -15.50 38.37 39.04
C LEU A 26 -14.52 37.18 38.98
N GLY A 27 -13.31 37.33 39.54
CA GLY A 27 -12.29 36.30 39.60
C GLY A 27 -11.46 36.15 38.32
N TYR A 28 -11.52 37.12 37.40
CA TYR A 28 -10.63 37.19 36.24
C TYR A 28 -9.28 37.82 36.62
N THR A 29 -8.25 37.58 35.81
CA THR A 29 -6.93 38.20 35.99
C THR A 29 -6.76 39.33 34.98
N VAL A 30 -6.31 40.50 35.43
CA VAL A 30 -5.97 41.61 34.53
C VAL A 30 -4.55 41.41 34.01
N ALA A 31 -4.41 41.21 32.70
CA ALA A 31 -3.11 41.03 32.04
C ALA A 31 -2.30 42.33 32.03
N GLY A 32 -3.00 43.46 31.92
CA GLY A 32 -2.47 44.81 31.89
C GLY A 32 -3.58 45.81 31.56
N ALA A 33 -3.26 47.10 31.69
CA ALA A 33 -4.13 48.19 31.30
C ALA A 33 -3.34 49.19 30.46
N VAL A 34 -3.89 49.57 29.31
CA VAL A 34 -3.29 50.50 28.36
C VAL A 34 -4.31 51.52 27.87
N TYR A 35 -3.82 52.65 27.37
CA TYR A 35 -4.63 53.86 27.19
C TYR A 35 -4.68 54.37 25.74
N SER A 36 -4.03 53.67 24.80
CA SER A 36 -3.99 54.01 23.37
C SER A 36 -4.10 52.76 22.49
N GLY A 37 -4.52 52.92 21.24
CA GLY A 37 -4.63 51.81 20.30
C GLY A 37 -3.26 51.23 19.92
N GLU A 38 -2.23 52.07 19.81
CA GLU A 38 -0.85 51.64 19.53
C GLU A 38 -0.29 50.76 20.66
N ASP A 39 -0.50 51.18 21.91
CA ASP A 39 -0.08 50.42 23.09
C ASP A 39 -0.86 49.11 23.23
N ALA A 40 -2.13 49.10 22.82
CA ALA A 40 -2.93 47.88 22.78
C ALA A 40 -2.36 46.84 21.81
N ILE A 41 -1.93 47.25 20.61
CA ILE A 41 -1.30 46.33 19.64
C ILE A 41 0.03 45.79 20.19
N ALA A 42 0.84 46.65 20.79
CA ALA A 42 2.13 46.24 21.37
C ALA A 42 1.93 45.26 22.54
N SER A 43 1.07 45.62 23.49
CA SER A 43 0.80 44.83 24.70
C SER A 43 0.10 43.52 24.38
N ALA A 44 -0.79 43.47 23.37
CA ALA A 44 -1.40 42.21 22.95
C ALA A 44 -0.38 41.20 22.42
N LYS A 45 0.69 41.66 21.74
CA LYS A 45 1.78 40.79 21.25
C LYS A 45 2.69 40.30 22.36
N GLU A 46 2.93 41.12 23.37
CA GLU A 46 3.81 40.81 24.50
C GLU A 46 3.13 39.92 25.53
N LEU A 47 1.92 40.30 25.95
CA LEU A 47 1.20 39.68 27.06
C LEU A 47 0.34 38.49 26.63
N LEU A 48 0.01 38.39 25.34
CA LEU A 48 -0.86 37.34 24.76
C LEU A 48 -2.11 37.08 25.63
N PRO A 49 -2.95 38.11 25.88
CA PRO A 49 -4.13 37.96 26.70
C PRO A 49 -5.13 36.98 26.10
N ASP A 50 -5.94 36.36 26.96
CA ASP A 50 -7.00 35.45 26.54
C ASP A 50 -8.22 36.22 25.98
N LEU A 51 -8.41 37.50 26.35
CA LEU A 51 -9.45 38.40 25.84
C LEU A 51 -9.04 39.88 25.99
N ILE A 52 -9.57 40.75 25.12
CA ILE A 52 -9.37 42.20 25.20
C ILE A 52 -10.71 42.92 25.37
N LEU A 53 -10.79 43.77 26.40
CA LEU A 53 -11.84 44.78 26.51
C LEU A 53 -11.31 46.05 25.85
N MET A 54 -11.93 46.46 24.76
CA MET A 54 -11.44 47.54 23.90
C MET A 54 -12.45 48.68 23.87
N ASP A 55 -12.12 49.84 24.40
CA ASP A 55 -12.88 51.04 24.07
C ASP A 55 -12.76 51.33 22.57
N ILE A 56 -13.89 51.60 21.94
CA ILE A 56 -13.94 52.02 20.54
C ILE A 56 -13.27 53.39 20.37
N ASN A 57 -13.50 54.31 21.30
CA ASN A 57 -13.05 55.69 21.20
C ASN A 57 -11.76 55.89 22.00
N LEU A 58 -10.62 55.56 21.39
CA LEU A 58 -9.31 55.78 22.01
C LEU A 58 -8.69 57.10 21.55
N ARG A 59 -7.89 57.71 22.43
CA ARG A 59 -6.99 58.81 22.06
C ARG A 59 -5.75 58.25 21.37
N GLY A 60 -5.32 58.90 20.30
CA GLY A 60 -4.14 58.48 19.55
C GLY A 60 -4.31 58.73 18.06
N ASN A 61 -3.44 58.11 17.25
CA ASN A 61 -3.57 58.18 15.79
C ASN A 61 -4.50 57.11 15.23
N ILE A 62 -4.71 56.02 15.97
CA ILE A 62 -5.64 54.93 15.62
C ILE A 62 -6.68 54.77 16.72
N ASP A 63 -7.92 54.51 16.31
CA ASP A 63 -9.01 54.22 17.24
C ASP A 63 -9.04 52.73 17.66
N GLY A 64 -9.95 52.38 18.57
CA GLY A 64 -10.06 51.02 19.08
C GLY A 64 -10.49 50.00 18.03
N ILE A 65 -11.24 50.41 17.00
CA ILE A 65 -11.68 49.54 15.90
C ILE A 65 -10.48 49.22 14.99
N GLU A 66 -9.67 50.22 14.68
CA GLU A 66 -8.43 50.03 13.90
C GLU A 66 -7.44 49.14 14.64
N ALA A 67 -7.21 49.40 15.93
CA ALA A 67 -6.35 48.57 16.78
C ALA A 67 -6.85 47.11 16.84
N ALA A 68 -8.15 46.90 17.02
CA ALA A 68 -8.76 45.58 17.05
C ALA A 68 -8.60 44.82 15.72
N ASN A 69 -8.72 45.49 14.57
CA ASN A 69 -8.49 44.88 13.26
C ASN A 69 -7.05 44.36 13.10
N PHE A 70 -6.06 45.13 13.57
CA PHE A 70 -4.65 44.69 13.57
C PHE A 70 -4.43 43.48 14.47
N ILE A 71 -4.96 43.53 15.70
CA ILE A 71 -4.81 42.44 16.68
C ILE A 71 -5.48 41.17 16.18
N LYS A 72 -6.69 41.26 15.65
CA LYS A 72 -7.44 40.11 15.13
C LYS A 72 -6.70 39.40 14.00
N LYS A 73 -6.16 40.16 13.02
CA LYS A 73 -5.39 39.59 11.89
C LYS A 73 -4.09 38.93 12.33
N ALA A 74 -3.44 39.46 13.36
CA ALA A 74 -2.12 38.98 13.79
C ALA A 74 -2.18 37.86 14.83
N LEU A 75 -3.12 37.93 15.76
CA LEU A 75 -3.12 37.11 16.99
C LEU A 75 -4.41 36.31 17.22
N ASN A 76 -5.51 36.66 16.51
CA ASN A 76 -6.82 36.02 16.66
C ASN A 76 -7.34 35.97 18.12
N ILE A 77 -7.06 37.03 18.90
CA ILE A 77 -7.54 37.18 20.29
C ILE A 77 -8.99 37.71 20.25
N PRO A 78 -9.92 37.18 21.07
CA PRO A 78 -11.28 37.70 21.13
C PRO A 78 -11.33 39.10 21.73
N ILE A 79 -12.12 39.97 21.10
CA ILE A 79 -12.26 41.38 21.48
C ILE A 79 -13.74 41.67 21.78
N ILE A 80 -13.98 42.30 22.92
CA ILE A 80 -15.26 42.89 23.31
C ILE A 80 -15.11 44.41 23.23
N TYR A 81 -16.00 45.06 22.50
CA TYR A 81 -15.99 46.52 22.43
C TYR A 81 -16.75 47.14 23.59
N MET A 82 -16.21 48.22 24.14
CA MET A 82 -16.86 49.10 25.10
C MET A 82 -17.24 50.39 24.38
N THR A 83 -18.47 50.87 24.58
CA THR A 83 -18.98 52.07 23.90
C THR A 83 -19.83 52.95 24.81
N ALA A 84 -19.66 54.27 24.76
CA ALA A 84 -20.42 55.22 25.58
C ALA A 84 -21.79 55.61 24.97
N TYR A 85 -21.92 55.55 23.65
CA TYR A 85 -23.15 55.65 22.89
C TYR A 85 -22.80 55.34 21.43
N ALA A 86 -23.58 54.48 20.78
CA ALA A 86 -23.22 53.98 19.46
C ALA A 86 -24.00 54.74 18.38
N ASP A 87 -23.34 55.66 17.67
CA ASP A 87 -23.90 56.17 16.42
C ASP A 87 -23.85 55.08 15.33
N GLU A 88 -24.71 55.22 14.31
CA GLU A 88 -24.86 54.18 13.29
C GLU A 88 -23.56 53.95 12.50
N GLU A 89 -22.75 55.00 12.31
CA GLU A 89 -21.46 54.95 11.62
C GLU A 89 -20.43 54.10 12.39
N THR A 90 -20.32 54.31 13.70
CA THR A 90 -19.44 53.56 14.60
C THR A 90 -19.83 52.08 14.66
N ILE A 91 -21.12 51.76 14.71
CA ILE A 91 -21.61 50.37 14.66
C ILE A 91 -21.25 49.70 13.33
N GLN A 92 -21.41 50.39 12.20
CA GLN A 92 -21.08 49.82 10.89
C GLN A 92 -19.58 49.57 10.75
N ARG A 93 -18.73 50.50 11.23
CA ARG A 93 -17.27 50.30 11.26
C ARG A 93 -16.88 49.14 12.17
N ALA A 94 -17.48 49.03 13.36
CA ALA A 94 -17.21 47.94 14.30
C ALA A 94 -17.67 46.57 13.78
N LYS A 95 -18.81 46.49 13.07
CA LYS A 95 -19.32 45.25 12.45
C LYS A 95 -18.31 44.61 11.50
N VAL A 96 -17.54 45.39 10.75
CA VAL A 96 -16.51 44.89 9.82
C VAL A 96 -15.47 44.05 10.54
N THR A 97 -15.13 44.42 11.78
CA THR A 97 -14.16 43.66 12.59
C THR A 97 -14.76 42.42 13.25
N ALA A 98 -16.09 42.22 13.17
CA ALA A 98 -16.85 41.12 13.76
C ALA A 98 -16.42 40.82 15.21
N PRO A 99 -16.69 41.74 16.16
CA PRO A 99 -16.35 41.56 17.57
C PRO A 99 -17.19 40.45 18.20
N TYR A 100 -16.71 39.96 19.35
CA TYR A 100 -17.38 38.88 20.06
C TYR A 100 -18.56 39.36 20.89
N ALA A 101 -18.51 40.58 21.41
CA ALA A 101 -19.60 41.25 22.10
C ALA A 101 -19.42 42.78 22.10
N TYR A 102 -20.48 43.48 22.48
CA TYR A 102 -20.48 44.92 22.76
C TYR A 102 -21.00 45.13 24.19
N ILE A 103 -20.38 46.05 24.92
CA ILE A 103 -20.81 46.48 26.25
C ILE A 103 -21.00 47.99 26.22
N ILE A 104 -22.14 48.45 26.72
CA ILE A 104 -22.44 49.88 26.82
C ILE A 104 -21.93 50.42 28.16
N LYS A 105 -21.29 51.58 28.16
CA LYS A 105 -20.87 52.28 29.40
C LYS A 105 -22.06 53.03 30.01
N PRO A 106 -22.25 53.05 31.34
CA PRO A 106 -21.42 52.44 32.38
C PRO A 106 -21.60 50.92 32.47
N ILE A 107 -20.48 50.19 32.63
CA ILE A 107 -20.42 48.74 32.49
C ILE A 107 -21.01 48.03 33.71
N GLU A 108 -22.13 47.33 33.59
CA GLU A 108 -22.65 46.53 34.70
C GLU A 108 -21.85 45.23 34.90
N VAL A 109 -21.59 44.84 36.16
CA VAL A 109 -20.83 43.62 36.51
C VAL A 109 -21.42 42.37 35.86
N ARG A 110 -22.76 42.27 35.82
CA ARG A 110 -23.46 41.14 35.22
C ARG A 110 -23.31 41.09 33.70
N GLU A 111 -23.38 42.26 33.04
CA GLU A 111 -23.21 42.38 31.59
C GLU A 111 -21.77 42.06 31.19
N LEU A 112 -20.80 42.56 31.95
CA LEU A 112 -19.38 42.27 31.78
C LEU A 112 -19.09 40.77 31.87
N HIS A 113 -19.55 40.13 32.95
CA HIS A 113 -19.38 38.68 33.13
C HIS A 113 -20.01 37.90 31.98
N THR A 114 -21.26 38.19 31.64
CA THR A 114 -21.99 37.48 30.57
C THR A 114 -21.30 37.64 29.21
N SER A 115 -20.85 38.85 28.89
CA SER A 115 -20.18 39.15 27.62
C SER A 115 -18.83 38.46 27.51
N ILE A 116 -18.04 38.42 28.60
CA ILE A 116 -16.77 37.69 28.66
C ILE A 116 -17.00 36.18 28.45
N GLU A 117 -17.95 35.59 29.19
CA GLU A 117 -18.24 34.15 29.06
C GLU A 117 -18.68 33.78 27.63
N ILE A 118 -19.58 34.56 27.02
CA ILE A 118 -20.03 34.33 25.64
C ILE A 118 -18.87 34.48 24.66
N ALA A 119 -18.04 35.53 24.80
CA ALA A 119 -16.92 35.78 23.92
C ALA A 119 -15.88 34.65 23.99
N MET A 120 -15.53 34.23 25.20
CA MET A 120 -14.61 33.12 25.44
C MET A 120 -15.14 31.81 24.88
N PHE A 121 -16.41 31.49 25.11
CA PHE A 121 -17.04 30.29 24.58
C PHE A 121 -17.02 30.27 23.04
N LYS A 122 -17.42 31.38 22.41
CA LYS A 122 -17.45 31.50 20.94
C LYS A 122 -16.06 31.40 20.33
N SER A 123 -15.05 32.04 20.93
CA SER A 123 -13.65 31.97 20.46
C SER A 123 -13.10 30.54 20.55
N GLN A 124 -13.40 29.83 21.65
CA GLN A 124 -13.00 28.43 21.79
C GLN A 124 -13.69 27.51 20.78
N MET A 125 -14.97 27.72 20.48
CA MET A 125 -15.68 26.95 19.44
C MET A 125 -15.11 27.18 18.05
N GLU A 126 -14.84 28.44 17.70
CA GLU A 126 -14.24 28.81 16.42
C GLU A 126 -12.82 28.21 16.27
N LYS A 127 -12.00 28.30 17.31
CA LYS A 127 -10.67 27.67 17.33
C LYS A 127 -10.75 26.16 17.13
N LYS A 128 -11.66 25.47 17.84
CA LYS A 128 -11.87 24.02 17.69
C LYS A 128 -12.33 23.65 16.28
N LEU A 129 -13.21 24.46 15.69
CA LEU A 129 -13.68 24.26 14.32
C LEU A 129 -12.51 24.35 13.33
N ILE A 130 -11.72 25.42 13.42
CA ILE A 130 -10.54 25.65 12.58
C ILE A 130 -9.53 24.50 12.74
N GLU A 131 -9.22 24.10 13.98
CA GLU A 131 -8.31 22.98 14.26
C GLU A 131 -8.85 21.65 13.71
N SER A 132 -10.15 21.40 13.81
CA SER A 132 -10.80 20.21 13.27
C SER A 132 -10.77 20.21 11.74
N GLU A 133 -11.05 21.33 11.10
CA GLU A 133 -11.02 21.47 9.64
C GLU A 133 -9.59 21.29 9.11
N HIS A 134 -8.60 21.90 9.75
CA HIS A 134 -7.18 21.68 9.39
C HIS A 134 -6.76 20.24 9.55
N ARG A 135 -7.16 19.58 10.65
CA ARG A 135 -6.85 18.17 10.88
C ARG A 135 -7.50 17.29 9.81
N PHE A 136 -8.77 17.52 9.51
CA PHE A 136 -9.50 16.81 8.46
C PHE A 136 -8.81 16.99 7.10
N ARG A 137 -8.57 18.23 6.68
CA ARG A 137 -7.91 18.54 5.41
C ARG A 137 -6.53 17.90 5.32
N SER A 138 -5.75 17.94 6.40
CA SER A 138 -4.43 17.31 6.46
C SER A 138 -4.50 15.78 6.31
N LEU A 139 -5.45 15.11 6.96
CA LEU A 139 -5.61 13.66 6.84
C LEU A 139 -6.12 13.26 5.46
N PHE A 140 -7.05 14.03 4.92
CA PHE A 140 -7.64 13.79 3.60
C PHE A 140 -6.59 13.94 2.50
N GLU A 141 -5.84 15.06 2.47
CA GLU A 141 -4.88 15.35 1.40
C GLU A 141 -3.57 14.56 1.49
N ASN A 142 -3.15 14.17 2.69
CA ASN A 142 -1.92 13.39 2.88
C ASN A 142 -2.15 11.87 2.96
N ALA A 143 -3.39 11.40 2.80
CA ALA A 143 -3.66 9.97 2.70
C ALA A 143 -2.94 9.37 1.48
N THR A 144 -2.39 8.17 1.64
CA THR A 144 -1.72 7.44 0.55
C THR A 144 -2.71 6.78 -0.41
N LEU A 145 -3.91 6.49 0.08
CA LEU A 145 -5.02 5.97 -0.72
C LEU A 145 -5.77 7.12 -1.39
N GLY A 146 -6.31 6.84 -2.57
CA GLY A 146 -7.25 7.75 -3.21
C GLY A 146 -8.54 7.77 -2.41
N LEU A 147 -8.88 8.90 -1.80
CA LEU A 147 -10.14 9.08 -1.08
C LEU A 147 -11.11 9.82 -1.98
N TYR A 148 -12.37 9.37 -1.98
CA TYR A 148 -13.41 10.04 -2.75
C TYR A 148 -14.77 10.01 -2.06
N ARG A 149 -15.63 10.93 -2.51
CA ARG A 149 -17.07 10.89 -2.31
C ARG A 149 -17.77 11.08 -3.64
N THR A 150 -18.78 10.26 -3.94
CA THR A 150 -19.64 10.45 -5.11
C THR A 150 -21.12 10.56 -4.76
N SER A 151 -21.91 11.13 -5.66
CA SER A 151 -23.38 11.01 -5.65
C SER A 151 -23.82 9.58 -6.03
N LEU A 152 -25.12 9.32 -5.95
CA LEU A 152 -25.74 8.07 -6.41
C LEU A 152 -25.54 7.84 -7.92
N GLU A 153 -25.57 8.93 -8.70
CA GLU A 153 -25.35 8.95 -10.15
C GLU A 153 -23.86 8.79 -10.51
N GLY A 154 -22.98 8.86 -9.50
CA GLY A 154 -21.54 8.69 -9.62
C GLY A 154 -20.78 9.94 -10.04
N GLU A 155 -21.35 11.12 -9.78
CA GLU A 155 -20.63 12.39 -9.88
C GLU A 155 -19.63 12.50 -8.73
N VAL A 156 -18.39 12.88 -9.02
CA VAL A 156 -17.36 13.03 -7.98
C VAL A 156 -17.60 14.33 -7.21
N LEU A 157 -18.02 14.21 -5.95
CA LEU A 157 -18.28 15.34 -5.05
C LEU A 157 -17.01 15.76 -4.30
N MET A 158 -16.13 14.81 -4.01
CA MET A 158 -14.83 15.06 -3.38
C MET A 158 -13.81 14.03 -3.86
N ALA A 159 -12.56 14.46 -4.01
CA ALA A 159 -11.42 13.56 -4.21
C ALA A 159 -10.16 14.19 -3.61
N ASN A 160 -9.30 13.38 -2.98
CA ASN A 160 -8.03 13.87 -2.46
C ASN A 160 -6.93 13.90 -3.53
N ASN A 161 -5.81 14.55 -3.21
CA ASN A 161 -4.64 14.63 -4.09
C ASN A 161 -4.07 13.26 -4.51
N ALA A 162 -4.16 12.24 -3.66
CA ALA A 162 -3.68 10.89 -4.00
C ALA A 162 -4.48 10.28 -5.15
N LEU A 163 -5.82 10.40 -5.13
CA LEU A 163 -6.66 9.90 -6.22
C LEU A 163 -6.39 10.63 -7.53
N ILE A 164 -6.33 11.97 -7.47
CA ILE A 164 -6.08 12.84 -8.63
C ILE A 164 -4.78 12.43 -9.33
N LYS A 165 -3.69 12.30 -8.56
CA LYS A 165 -2.37 11.88 -9.08
C LYS A 165 -2.35 10.44 -9.56
N MET A 166 -3.01 9.53 -8.84
CA MET A 166 -3.08 8.10 -9.19
C MET A 166 -3.69 7.91 -10.58
N LEU A 167 -4.75 8.67 -10.88
CA LEU A 167 -5.44 8.65 -12.17
C LEU A 167 -4.78 9.55 -13.23
N GLY A 168 -3.75 10.32 -12.86
CA GLY A 168 -2.98 11.17 -13.77
C GLY A 168 -3.68 12.49 -14.16
N TYR A 169 -4.60 12.99 -13.34
CA TYR A 169 -5.23 14.30 -13.54
C TYR A 169 -4.43 15.42 -12.87
N ASP A 170 -4.57 16.65 -13.38
CA ASP A 170 -3.83 17.81 -12.88
C ASP A 170 -4.53 18.50 -11.70
N SER A 171 -5.87 18.42 -11.64
CA SER A 171 -6.67 19.01 -10.58
C SER A 171 -7.98 18.25 -10.34
N PHE A 172 -8.71 18.64 -9.30
CA PHE A 172 -10.03 18.12 -9.01
C PHE A 172 -11.04 18.49 -10.10
N GLU A 173 -11.01 19.72 -10.60
CA GLU A 173 -11.90 20.19 -11.67
C GLU A 173 -11.73 19.38 -12.95
N ASP A 174 -10.49 19.00 -13.26
CA ASP A 174 -10.14 18.13 -14.39
C ASP A 174 -10.74 16.72 -14.26
N LEU A 175 -10.86 16.20 -13.04
CA LEU A 175 -11.44 14.89 -12.73
C LEU A 175 -12.98 14.93 -12.75
N VAL A 176 -13.60 15.96 -12.16
CA VAL A 176 -15.08 16.09 -12.05
C VAL A 176 -15.74 16.26 -13.42
N ASN A 177 -15.08 16.91 -14.36
CA ASN A 177 -15.60 17.09 -15.72
C ASN A 177 -15.58 15.80 -16.57
N LYS A 178 -15.18 14.66 -16.00
CA LYS A 178 -15.15 13.37 -16.67
C LYS A 178 -16.18 12.42 -16.11
N ASP A 179 -16.76 11.65 -17.01
CA ASP A 179 -17.63 10.54 -16.64
C ASP A 179 -16.80 9.44 -15.97
N VAL A 180 -17.04 9.19 -14.68
CA VAL A 180 -16.39 8.13 -13.90
C VAL A 180 -16.60 6.75 -14.55
N VAL A 181 -17.72 6.54 -15.25
CA VAL A 181 -18.00 5.28 -15.97
C VAL A 181 -16.97 5.05 -17.07
N SER A 182 -16.58 6.12 -17.77
CA SER A 182 -15.57 6.06 -18.84
C SER A 182 -14.16 5.69 -18.36
N GLY A 183 -13.92 5.83 -17.04
CA GLY A 183 -12.68 5.41 -16.40
C GLY A 183 -12.53 3.89 -16.33
N TYR A 184 -13.62 3.11 -16.34
CA TYR A 184 -13.54 1.66 -16.30
C TYR A 184 -13.07 1.09 -17.66
N VAL A 185 -12.15 0.13 -17.63
CA VAL A 185 -11.77 -0.62 -18.84
C VAL A 185 -12.94 -1.46 -19.33
N ASN A 186 -13.67 -2.10 -18.40
CA ASN A 186 -14.93 -2.79 -18.68
C ASN A 186 -16.09 -2.09 -17.93
N PRO A 187 -16.96 -1.35 -18.63
CA PRO A 187 -18.09 -0.65 -18.02
C PRO A 187 -19.08 -1.56 -17.27
N GLU A 188 -19.21 -2.84 -17.64
CA GLU A 188 -20.14 -3.75 -16.98
C GLU A 188 -19.73 -4.05 -15.52
N ILE A 189 -18.43 -4.03 -15.23
CA ILE A 189 -17.89 -4.26 -13.88
C ILE A 189 -18.43 -3.24 -12.87
N ARG A 190 -18.67 -2.00 -13.32
CA ARG A 190 -19.27 -0.97 -12.47
C ARG A 190 -20.68 -1.34 -12.02
N ASN A 191 -21.47 -1.98 -12.89
CA ASN A 191 -22.83 -2.38 -12.53
C ASN A 191 -22.82 -3.44 -11.42
N ASP A 192 -21.84 -4.34 -11.44
CA ASP A 192 -21.68 -5.34 -10.38
C ASP A 192 -21.25 -4.71 -9.07
N PHE A 193 -20.33 -3.73 -9.12
CA PHE A 193 -19.96 -2.93 -7.96
C PHE A 193 -21.14 -2.19 -7.34
N ILE A 194 -21.94 -1.48 -8.16
CA ILE A 194 -23.13 -0.75 -7.69
C ILE A 194 -24.15 -1.71 -7.08
N LYS A 195 -24.45 -2.83 -7.74
CA LYS A 195 -25.39 -3.83 -7.20
C LYS A 195 -24.95 -4.34 -5.84
N LEU A 196 -23.66 -4.66 -5.69
CA LEU A 196 -23.11 -5.15 -4.42
C LEU A 196 -23.21 -4.07 -3.33
N LEU A 197 -22.90 -2.82 -3.68
CA LEU A 197 -22.99 -1.68 -2.77
C LEU A 197 -24.43 -1.38 -2.35
N GLU A 198 -25.40 -1.50 -3.26
CA GLU A 198 -26.83 -1.35 -2.97
C GLU A 198 -27.38 -2.51 -2.11
N SER A 199 -26.95 -3.75 -2.36
CA SER A 199 -27.43 -4.92 -1.62
C SER A 199 -26.83 -5.07 -0.23
N GLU A 200 -25.54 -4.76 -0.06
CA GLU A 200 -24.80 -5.00 1.18
C GLU A 200 -24.52 -3.71 1.98
N GLY A 201 -24.71 -2.53 1.38
CA GLY A 201 -24.44 -1.23 1.99
C GLY A 201 -22.95 -0.85 2.04
N SER A 202 -22.06 -1.81 1.77
CA SER A 202 -20.61 -1.60 1.64
C SER A 202 -19.97 -2.66 0.77
N VAL A 203 -18.88 -2.30 0.10
CA VAL A 203 -18.02 -3.18 -0.71
C VAL A 203 -16.58 -3.01 -0.22
N LEU A 204 -15.85 -4.11 -0.09
CA LEU A 204 -14.45 -4.11 0.34
C LEU A 204 -13.57 -4.79 -0.71
N GLY A 205 -12.48 -4.12 -1.08
CA GLY A 205 -11.40 -4.68 -1.88
C GLY A 205 -11.80 -5.12 -3.29
N PHE A 206 -12.81 -4.49 -3.90
CA PHE A 206 -13.28 -4.83 -5.23
C PHE A 206 -12.22 -4.45 -6.28
N GLU A 207 -11.62 -5.45 -6.90
CA GLU A 207 -10.54 -5.24 -7.87
C GLU A 207 -11.10 -4.95 -9.27
N SER A 208 -10.60 -3.89 -9.91
CA SER A 208 -10.97 -3.56 -11.29
C SER A 208 -9.84 -2.87 -12.04
N GLN A 209 -9.97 -2.77 -13.37
CA GLN A 209 -9.03 -2.07 -14.23
C GLN A 209 -9.61 -0.73 -14.66
N TRP A 210 -8.84 0.33 -14.44
CA TRP A 210 -9.20 1.70 -14.82
C TRP A 210 -8.24 2.25 -15.86
N LYS A 211 -8.67 3.28 -16.58
CA LYS A 211 -7.88 4.07 -17.53
C LYS A 211 -7.51 5.39 -16.87
N LYS A 212 -6.21 5.70 -16.88
CA LYS A 212 -5.69 7.01 -16.48
C LYS A 212 -6.00 8.07 -17.56
N LYS A 213 -5.76 9.35 -17.25
CA LYS A 213 -5.93 10.48 -18.19
C LYS A 213 -5.17 10.29 -19.51
N ASP A 214 -4.00 9.65 -19.47
CA ASP A 214 -3.16 9.36 -20.64
C ASP A 214 -3.59 8.10 -21.43
N GLY A 215 -4.60 7.38 -20.96
CA GLY A 215 -5.09 6.13 -21.54
C GLY A 215 -4.37 4.86 -21.05
N SER A 216 -3.34 4.98 -20.22
CA SER A 216 -2.69 3.82 -19.60
C SER A 216 -3.62 3.11 -18.61
N ILE A 217 -3.41 1.81 -18.43
CA ILE A 217 -4.23 0.99 -17.55
C ILE A 217 -3.61 0.94 -16.15
N ILE A 218 -4.45 1.06 -15.13
CA ILE A 218 -4.12 0.88 -13.71
C ILE A 218 -5.02 -0.21 -13.14
N TYR A 219 -4.46 -1.07 -12.30
CA TYR A 219 -5.24 -1.99 -11.49
C TYR A 219 -5.54 -1.34 -10.15
N ILE A 220 -6.80 -1.30 -9.78
CA ILE A 220 -7.22 -0.72 -8.50
C ILE A 220 -7.91 -1.76 -7.62
N SER A 221 -7.84 -1.53 -6.30
CA SER A 221 -8.72 -2.16 -5.32
C SER A 221 -9.58 -1.08 -4.69
N GLU A 222 -10.90 -1.18 -4.86
CA GLU A 222 -11.87 -0.19 -4.43
C GLU A 222 -12.67 -0.70 -3.24
N SER A 223 -12.78 0.12 -2.20
CA SER A 223 -13.67 -0.13 -1.06
C SER A 223 -14.59 1.07 -0.89
N ALA A 224 -15.89 0.85 -0.82
CA ALA A 224 -16.86 1.92 -0.67
C ALA A 224 -17.97 1.56 0.30
N ARG A 225 -18.62 2.56 0.86
CA ARG A 225 -19.80 2.40 1.69
C ARG A 225 -20.84 3.45 1.35
N ARG A 226 -22.10 3.07 1.53
CA ARG A 226 -23.22 4.00 1.43
C ARG A 226 -23.30 4.88 2.68
N GLY A 227 -23.46 6.17 2.46
CA GLY A 227 -23.70 7.18 3.48
C GLY A 227 -24.86 8.10 3.09
N VAL A 228 -25.09 9.09 3.93
CA VAL A 228 -26.05 10.17 3.71
C VAL A 228 -25.34 11.49 4.02
N ASP A 229 -25.53 12.49 3.18
CA ASP A 229 -24.98 13.84 3.39
C ASP A 229 -25.84 14.68 4.36
N GLU A 230 -25.47 15.94 4.56
CA GLU A 230 -26.19 16.86 5.45
C GLU A 230 -27.61 17.22 4.94
N GLU A 231 -27.85 17.07 3.64
CA GLU A 231 -29.13 17.37 2.98
C GLU A 231 -30.07 16.15 2.94
N GLY A 232 -29.58 14.97 3.31
CA GLY A 232 -30.34 13.72 3.28
C GLY A 232 -30.19 12.92 1.99
N ASN A 233 -29.30 13.32 1.08
CA ASN A 233 -29.04 12.62 -0.17
C ASN A 233 -28.10 11.43 0.07
N ILE A 234 -28.28 10.37 -0.73
CA ILE A 234 -27.40 9.20 -0.69
C ILE A 234 -26.06 9.57 -1.33
N VAL A 235 -24.98 9.27 -0.62
CA VAL A 235 -23.61 9.42 -1.13
C VAL A 235 -22.83 8.14 -0.94
N PHE A 236 -21.77 7.97 -1.73
CA PHE A 236 -20.82 6.86 -1.57
C PHE A 236 -19.47 7.41 -1.16
N ASP A 237 -18.98 6.95 -0.01
CA ASP A 237 -17.64 7.23 0.47
C ASP A 237 -16.74 6.04 0.17
N GLY A 238 -15.60 6.28 -0.48
CA GLY A 238 -14.72 5.18 -0.85
C GLY A 238 -13.24 5.51 -0.86
N THR A 239 -12.47 4.43 -0.94
CA THR A 239 -11.03 4.42 -1.03
C THR A 239 -10.58 3.60 -2.23
N ILE A 240 -9.57 4.08 -2.93
CA ILE A 240 -8.95 3.43 -4.08
C ILE A 240 -7.48 3.21 -3.77
N GLU A 241 -7.04 1.96 -3.91
CA GLU A 241 -5.64 1.55 -3.82
C GLU A 241 -5.12 1.18 -5.22
N ASP A 242 -3.95 1.70 -5.61
CA ASP A 242 -3.24 1.22 -6.80
C ASP A 242 -2.53 -0.10 -6.48
N ILE A 243 -3.02 -1.19 -7.09
CA ILE A 243 -2.47 -2.54 -6.95
C ILE A 243 -1.72 -3.01 -8.20
N THR A 244 -1.38 -2.09 -9.12
CA THR A 244 -0.72 -2.42 -10.40
C THR A 244 0.59 -3.18 -10.20
N ASN A 245 1.48 -2.67 -9.34
CA ASN A 245 2.76 -3.33 -9.05
C ASN A 245 2.56 -4.71 -8.42
N LYS A 246 1.53 -4.87 -7.58
CA LYS A 246 1.18 -6.15 -6.96
C LYS A 246 0.71 -7.16 -8.02
N LYS A 247 -0.14 -6.74 -8.95
CA LYS A 247 -0.62 -7.58 -10.05
C LYS A 247 0.50 -7.97 -11.01
N LEU A 248 1.31 -7.01 -11.43
CA LEU A 248 2.46 -7.27 -12.32
C LEU A 248 3.45 -8.26 -11.69
N ALA A 249 3.76 -8.11 -10.39
CA ALA A 249 4.64 -9.05 -9.70
C ALA A 249 4.02 -10.45 -9.56
N GLN A 250 2.70 -10.54 -9.38
CA GLN A 250 1.99 -11.82 -9.34
C GLN A 250 2.00 -12.52 -10.70
N ASP A 251 1.76 -11.77 -11.78
CA ASP A 251 1.78 -12.29 -13.14
C ASP A 251 3.21 -12.71 -13.53
N GLU A 252 4.23 -11.89 -13.25
CA GLU A 252 5.63 -12.25 -13.50
C GLU A 252 6.05 -13.53 -12.76
N LEU A 253 5.63 -13.68 -11.49
CA LEU A 253 5.90 -14.89 -10.73
C LEU A 253 5.20 -16.11 -11.34
N LYS A 254 3.96 -15.96 -11.79
CA LYS A 254 3.18 -17.02 -12.43
C LYS A 254 3.85 -17.44 -13.75
N ASP A 255 4.16 -16.47 -14.61
CA ASP A 255 4.80 -16.71 -15.90
C ASP A 255 6.18 -17.36 -15.73
N SER A 256 6.97 -16.90 -14.75
CA SER A 256 8.25 -17.51 -14.40
C SER A 256 8.10 -18.96 -13.95
N LYS A 257 7.11 -19.24 -13.09
CA LYS A 257 6.83 -20.61 -12.63
C LYS A 257 6.38 -21.52 -13.78
N GLU A 258 5.48 -21.06 -14.63
CA GLU A 258 4.98 -21.82 -15.78
C GLU A 258 6.10 -22.08 -16.80
N MET A 259 6.97 -21.09 -17.05
CA MET A 259 8.14 -21.24 -17.91
C MET A 259 9.11 -22.28 -17.34
N LEU A 260 9.48 -22.19 -16.06
CA LEU A 260 10.37 -23.15 -15.41
C LEU A 260 9.80 -24.57 -15.42
N GLN A 261 8.50 -24.73 -15.15
CA GLN A 261 7.82 -26.03 -15.24
C GLN A 261 7.84 -26.57 -16.68
N THR A 262 7.58 -25.73 -17.68
CA THR A 262 7.61 -26.11 -19.09
C THR A 262 9.00 -26.58 -19.51
N VAL A 263 10.05 -25.83 -19.15
CA VAL A 263 11.43 -26.25 -19.42
C VAL A 263 11.72 -27.58 -18.74
N PHE A 264 11.46 -27.67 -17.43
CA PHE A 264 11.72 -28.87 -16.62
C PHE A 264 11.05 -30.13 -17.20
N ASP A 265 9.79 -30.01 -17.63
CA ASP A 265 9.00 -31.11 -18.19
C ASP A 265 9.42 -31.55 -19.60
N ASN A 266 10.02 -30.65 -20.39
CA ASN A 266 10.39 -30.92 -21.78
C ASN A 266 11.89 -31.23 -21.97
N VAL A 267 12.68 -31.29 -20.90
CA VAL A 267 14.07 -31.80 -20.99
C VAL A 267 14.06 -33.26 -21.44
N TYR A 268 15.02 -33.63 -22.29
CA TYR A 268 15.16 -34.97 -22.83
C TYR A 268 15.49 -36.04 -21.77
N ASP A 269 16.25 -35.66 -20.75
CA ASP A 269 16.63 -36.54 -19.65
C ASP A 269 15.53 -36.57 -18.58
N ALA A 270 15.40 -37.72 -17.93
CA ALA A 270 14.59 -37.84 -16.73
C ALA A 270 15.30 -37.11 -15.59
N ILE A 271 14.61 -36.14 -14.97
CA ILE A 271 15.14 -35.37 -13.86
C ILE A 271 14.31 -35.69 -12.62
N LEU A 272 15.00 -36.03 -11.53
CA LEU A 272 14.39 -36.17 -10.22
C LEU A 272 15.28 -35.56 -9.13
N ILE A 273 14.63 -35.03 -8.09
CA ILE A 273 15.26 -34.52 -6.88
C ILE A 273 14.77 -35.38 -5.73
N HIS A 274 15.70 -35.89 -4.92
CA HIS A 274 15.38 -36.71 -3.77
C HIS A 274 16.18 -36.28 -2.53
N ASP A 275 15.69 -36.68 -1.36
CA ASP A 275 16.39 -36.48 -0.10
C ASP A 275 17.54 -37.51 0.10
N ILE A 276 18.25 -37.40 1.23
CA ILE A 276 19.38 -38.27 1.57
C ILE A 276 18.99 -39.74 1.83
N ASN A 277 17.70 -40.03 1.96
CA ASN A 277 17.15 -41.37 2.15
C ASN A 277 16.58 -41.94 0.84
N GLY A 278 16.64 -41.18 -0.26
CA GLY A 278 16.12 -41.58 -1.55
C GLY A 278 14.65 -41.25 -1.79
N LYS A 279 13.97 -40.54 -0.88
CA LYS A 279 12.57 -40.13 -1.06
C LYS A 279 12.49 -39.05 -2.13
N ILE A 280 11.70 -39.28 -3.19
CA ILE A 280 11.54 -38.33 -4.28
C ILE A 280 10.72 -37.12 -3.80
N ILE A 281 11.21 -35.93 -4.10
CA ILE A 281 10.59 -34.64 -3.78
C ILE A 281 10.03 -33.97 -5.05
N VAL A 282 10.72 -34.13 -6.17
CA VAL A 282 10.31 -33.58 -7.47
C VAL A 282 10.75 -34.54 -8.58
N ALA A 283 9.92 -34.73 -9.59
CA ALA A 283 10.28 -35.43 -10.82
C ALA A 283 9.64 -34.75 -12.03
N ASN A 284 10.34 -34.69 -13.16
CA ASN A 284 9.76 -34.16 -14.40
C ASN A 284 8.90 -35.22 -15.12
N LYS A 285 8.08 -34.78 -16.08
CA LYS A 285 7.27 -35.71 -16.90
C LYS A 285 8.09 -36.81 -17.57
N LYS A 286 9.33 -36.53 -17.96
CA LYS A 286 10.21 -37.52 -18.57
C LYS A 286 10.58 -38.65 -17.59
N ALA A 287 10.85 -38.34 -16.32
CA ALA A 287 11.11 -39.33 -15.28
C ALA A 287 9.89 -40.19 -14.99
N LEU A 288 8.71 -39.56 -14.85
CA LEU A 288 7.45 -40.29 -14.67
C LEU A 288 7.21 -41.28 -15.82
N SER A 289 7.44 -40.84 -17.07
CA SER A 289 7.29 -41.67 -18.26
C SER A 289 8.36 -42.78 -18.35
N LEU A 290 9.62 -42.48 -17.99
CA LEU A 290 10.73 -43.43 -18.08
C LEU A 290 10.58 -44.59 -17.10
N PHE A 291 10.15 -44.28 -15.87
CA PHE A 291 10.01 -45.24 -14.78
C PHE A 291 8.58 -45.78 -14.60
N ASN A 292 7.63 -45.27 -15.39
CA ASN A 292 6.21 -45.60 -15.34
C ASN A 292 5.60 -45.36 -13.95
N ILE A 293 5.89 -44.18 -13.38
CA ILE A 293 5.43 -43.77 -12.05
C ILE A 293 4.10 -43.03 -12.19
N ASN A 294 3.11 -43.39 -11.37
CA ASN A 294 1.89 -42.61 -11.24
C ASN A 294 2.22 -41.24 -10.60
N PRO A 295 1.85 -40.09 -11.22
CA PRO A 295 2.13 -38.77 -10.67
C PRO A 295 1.69 -38.60 -9.20
N ASP A 296 0.57 -39.22 -8.82
CA ASP A 296 0.00 -39.12 -7.46
C ASP A 296 0.80 -39.92 -6.42
N GLU A 297 1.62 -40.89 -6.87
CA GLU A 297 2.42 -41.77 -6.03
C GLU A 297 3.90 -41.38 -6.01
N VAL A 298 4.31 -40.38 -6.83
CA VAL A 298 5.73 -40.03 -7.01
C VAL A 298 6.40 -39.65 -5.69
N LEU A 299 5.68 -38.95 -4.81
CA LEU A 299 6.19 -38.51 -3.51
C LEU A 299 6.28 -39.64 -2.49
N GLU A 300 5.60 -40.76 -2.72
CA GLU A 300 5.66 -41.95 -1.85
C GLU A 300 6.68 -42.98 -2.36
N THR A 301 7.37 -42.68 -3.46
CA THR A 301 8.31 -43.59 -4.11
C THR A 301 9.76 -43.31 -3.69
N ASN A 302 10.57 -44.37 -3.56
CA ASN A 302 11.99 -44.26 -3.31
C ASN A 302 12.80 -44.53 -4.58
N VAL A 303 13.86 -43.75 -4.82
CA VAL A 303 14.74 -43.95 -5.99
C VAL A 303 15.41 -45.34 -6.03
N LEU A 304 15.58 -45.98 -4.88
CA LEU A 304 16.15 -47.31 -4.78
C LEU A 304 15.20 -48.40 -5.32
N ASP A 305 13.90 -48.14 -5.35
CA ASP A 305 12.90 -49.08 -5.89
C ASP A 305 13.11 -49.34 -7.39
N PHE A 306 13.78 -48.42 -8.09
CA PHE A 306 14.12 -48.55 -9.52
C PHE A 306 15.46 -49.21 -9.79
N SER A 307 16.24 -49.58 -8.77
CA SER A 307 17.55 -50.20 -8.99
C SER A 307 17.42 -51.67 -9.39
N ALA A 308 18.18 -52.11 -10.40
CA ALA A 308 18.33 -53.54 -10.72
C ALA A 308 19.29 -54.23 -9.71
N GLU A 309 19.21 -55.57 -9.62
CA GLU A 309 19.69 -56.49 -8.54
C GLU A 309 21.16 -56.38 -8.04
N GLU A 310 21.92 -55.35 -8.39
CA GLU A 310 23.36 -55.18 -8.06
C GLU A 310 23.68 -53.97 -7.17
N THR A 311 22.72 -53.09 -6.88
CA THR A 311 22.94 -51.89 -6.04
C THR A 311 22.42 -52.12 -4.61
N SER A 312 23.32 -52.43 -3.67
CA SER A 312 22.99 -52.46 -2.24
C SER A 312 22.74 -51.04 -1.69
N LEU A 313 21.84 -50.91 -0.73
CA LEU A 313 21.58 -49.67 0.02
C LEU A 313 22.87 -48.98 0.51
N GLU A 314 23.83 -49.76 1.02
CA GLU A 314 25.12 -49.24 1.52
C GLU A 314 25.93 -48.53 0.43
N LYS A 315 26.13 -49.18 -0.73
CA LYS A 315 26.81 -48.57 -1.90
C LYS A 315 26.11 -47.29 -2.40
N ALA A 316 24.78 -47.27 -2.41
CA ALA A 316 24.05 -46.07 -2.82
C ALA A 316 24.27 -44.92 -1.82
N GLN A 317 24.22 -45.22 -0.52
CA GLN A 317 24.46 -44.25 0.55
C GLN A 317 25.89 -43.69 0.52
N GLU A 318 26.90 -44.54 0.28
CA GLU A 318 28.29 -44.11 0.10
C GLU A 318 28.43 -43.12 -1.07
N GLY A 319 27.81 -43.44 -2.20
CA GLY A 319 27.77 -42.54 -3.36
C GLY A 319 27.09 -41.21 -3.04
N TRP A 320 25.93 -41.25 -2.39
CA TRP A 320 25.20 -40.05 -1.99
C TRP A 320 25.96 -39.19 -0.99
N ASN A 321 26.62 -39.78 0.00
CA ASN A 321 27.46 -39.06 0.96
C ASN A 321 28.60 -38.32 0.24
N SER A 322 29.27 -38.98 -0.70
CA SER A 322 30.30 -38.33 -1.54
C SER A 322 29.73 -37.16 -2.35
N VAL A 323 28.50 -37.29 -2.89
CA VAL A 323 27.83 -36.18 -3.60
C VAL A 323 27.49 -35.03 -2.66
N LEU A 324 27.03 -35.31 -1.44
CA LEU A 324 26.72 -34.28 -0.43
C LEU A 324 27.97 -33.52 0.05
N GLU A 325 29.13 -34.16 0.01
CA GLU A 325 30.46 -33.53 0.21
C GLU A 325 30.90 -32.67 -0.98
N GLY A 326 30.14 -32.66 -2.07
CA GLY A 326 30.36 -31.80 -3.25
C GLY A 326 31.04 -32.50 -4.42
N LYS A 327 31.17 -33.83 -4.41
CA LYS A 327 31.74 -34.60 -5.54
C LYS A 327 30.63 -35.22 -6.38
N PRO A 328 30.26 -34.62 -7.52
CA PRO A 328 29.20 -35.19 -8.37
C PRO A 328 29.60 -36.58 -8.87
N LEU A 329 28.60 -37.43 -9.10
CA LEU A 329 28.76 -38.82 -9.49
C LEU A 329 28.14 -39.04 -10.87
N LEU A 330 28.91 -39.59 -11.81
CA LEU A 330 28.42 -40.06 -13.11
C LEU A 330 28.67 -41.56 -13.20
N VAL A 331 27.59 -42.34 -13.34
CA VAL A 331 27.68 -43.81 -13.41
C VAL A 331 26.72 -44.35 -14.46
N GLU A 332 27.15 -45.37 -15.19
CA GLU A 332 26.23 -46.23 -15.92
C GLU A 332 25.74 -47.33 -14.99
N ASN A 333 24.44 -47.61 -15.01
CA ASN A 333 23.81 -48.64 -14.18
C ASN A 333 22.60 -49.25 -14.92
N LYS A 334 21.97 -50.25 -14.32
CA LYS A 334 20.69 -50.79 -14.79
C LYS A 334 19.57 -50.34 -13.87
N ALA A 335 18.48 -49.87 -14.47
CA ALA A 335 17.23 -49.60 -13.78
C ALA A 335 16.15 -50.60 -14.18
N LYS A 336 15.10 -50.68 -13.37
CA LYS A 336 13.86 -51.39 -13.65
C LYS A 336 12.67 -50.44 -13.52
N ARG A 337 11.58 -50.75 -14.21
CA ARG A 337 10.31 -50.03 -14.06
C ARG A 337 9.50 -50.71 -12.95
N LEU A 338 8.75 -49.96 -12.14
CA LEU A 338 8.00 -50.58 -11.03
C LEU A 338 6.97 -51.61 -11.51
N SER A 339 6.42 -51.40 -12.72
CA SER A 339 5.43 -52.29 -13.34
C SER A 339 6.04 -53.47 -14.11
N GLU A 340 7.35 -53.48 -14.36
CA GLU A 340 8.00 -54.49 -15.22
C GLU A 340 9.29 -55.01 -14.58
N GLN A 341 9.45 -56.33 -14.55
CA GLN A 341 10.72 -56.96 -14.12
C GLN A 341 11.86 -56.79 -15.15
N SER A 342 11.61 -56.11 -16.27
CA SER A 342 12.63 -55.86 -17.29
C SER A 342 13.60 -54.78 -16.81
N SER A 343 14.91 -55.06 -16.91
CA SER A 343 15.96 -54.06 -16.66
C SER A 343 16.39 -53.39 -17.95
N PHE A 344 16.70 -52.10 -17.91
CA PHE A 344 17.23 -51.32 -19.03
C PHE A 344 18.46 -50.51 -18.61
N ASP A 345 19.31 -50.16 -19.58
CA ASP A 345 20.57 -49.47 -19.31
C ASP A 345 20.34 -47.96 -19.17
N ILE A 346 20.88 -47.40 -18.09
CA ILE A 346 20.82 -45.97 -17.81
C ILE A 346 22.18 -45.36 -17.49
N GLU A 347 22.34 -44.09 -17.81
CA GLU A 347 23.43 -43.23 -17.35
C GLU A 347 22.84 -42.25 -16.34
N ILE A 348 23.39 -42.21 -15.13
CA ILE A 348 22.92 -41.36 -14.03
C ILE A 348 24.01 -40.37 -13.68
N PHE A 349 23.67 -39.09 -13.78
CA PHE A 349 24.46 -38.00 -13.21
C PHE A 349 23.77 -37.49 -11.93
N ILE A 350 24.42 -37.65 -10.79
CA ILE A 350 23.93 -37.19 -9.48
C ILE A 350 24.80 -36.05 -8.99
N SER A 351 24.16 -34.96 -8.59
CA SER A 351 24.82 -33.78 -8.03
C SER A 351 24.05 -33.24 -6.82
N LYS A 352 24.73 -32.46 -5.99
CA LYS A 352 24.12 -31.79 -4.84
C LYS A 352 23.42 -30.51 -5.29
N VAL A 353 22.19 -30.31 -4.83
CA VAL A 353 21.45 -29.04 -4.98
C VAL A 353 20.96 -28.54 -3.62
N SER A 354 20.93 -27.23 -3.42
CA SER A 354 20.42 -26.61 -2.20
C SER A 354 19.12 -25.87 -2.51
N ILE A 355 18.02 -26.29 -1.90
CA ILE A 355 16.68 -25.69 -2.05
C ILE A 355 16.18 -25.31 -0.66
N ASN A 356 15.80 -24.04 -0.45
CA ASN A 356 15.33 -23.54 0.85
C ASN A 356 16.26 -23.86 2.04
N LYS A 357 17.58 -23.79 1.82
CA LYS A 357 18.65 -24.12 2.79
C LYS A 357 18.77 -25.62 3.16
N ASN A 358 17.99 -26.49 2.53
CA ASN A 358 18.13 -27.95 2.65
C ASN A 358 18.93 -28.51 1.47
N ASN A 359 19.78 -29.49 1.74
CA ASN A 359 20.55 -30.18 0.72
C ASN A 359 19.75 -31.37 0.18
N TYR A 360 19.67 -31.46 -1.14
CA TYR A 360 19.05 -32.55 -1.88
C TYR A 360 20.00 -33.09 -2.94
N LEU A 361 19.63 -34.23 -3.51
CA LEU A 361 20.35 -34.88 -4.61
C LEU A 361 19.53 -34.73 -5.88
N LEU A 362 20.12 -34.08 -6.88
CA LEU A 362 19.57 -33.95 -8.23
C LEU A 362 20.14 -35.07 -9.09
N ALA A 363 19.29 -35.97 -9.57
CA ALA A 363 19.65 -37.02 -10.49
C ALA A 363 19.10 -36.70 -11.90
N ASN A 364 20.01 -36.69 -12.89
CA ASN A 364 19.68 -36.68 -14.31
C ASN A 364 19.93 -38.08 -14.84
N ILE A 365 18.89 -38.69 -15.41
CA ILE A 365 18.89 -40.08 -15.83
C ILE A 365 18.59 -40.13 -17.32
N ARG A 366 19.47 -40.79 -18.06
CA ARG A 366 19.33 -40.99 -19.49
C ARG A 366 19.24 -42.48 -19.80
N ASP A 367 18.23 -42.86 -20.58
CA ASP A 367 18.17 -44.20 -21.17
C ASP A 367 19.22 -44.32 -22.27
N ILE A 368 20.15 -45.25 -22.10
CA ILE A 368 21.25 -45.51 -23.03
C ILE A 368 21.14 -46.88 -23.68
N THR A 369 19.99 -47.56 -23.55
CA THR A 369 19.76 -48.92 -24.06
C THR A 369 19.97 -49.00 -25.56
N GLU A 370 19.32 -48.12 -26.34
CA GLU A 370 19.49 -48.07 -27.79
C GLU A 370 20.91 -47.66 -28.19
N ARG A 371 21.52 -46.72 -27.45
CA ARG A 371 22.91 -46.29 -27.67
C ARG A 371 23.88 -47.47 -27.53
N LYS A 372 23.69 -48.31 -26.51
CA LYS A 372 24.51 -49.51 -26.28
C LYS A 372 24.29 -50.57 -27.34
N LYS A 373 23.04 -50.89 -27.70
CA LYS A 373 22.72 -51.84 -28.77
C LYS A 373 23.37 -51.45 -30.10
N VAL A 374 23.29 -50.17 -30.48
CA VAL A 374 23.93 -49.66 -31.71
C VAL A 374 25.46 -49.80 -31.63
N LYS A 375 26.06 -49.46 -30.49
CA LYS A 375 27.50 -49.58 -30.29
C LYS A 375 27.97 -51.04 -30.38
N GLU A 376 27.24 -51.97 -29.77
CA GLU A 376 27.53 -53.40 -29.85
C GLU A 376 27.36 -53.95 -31.27
N ALA A 377 26.30 -53.55 -31.98
CA ALA A 377 26.10 -53.94 -33.37
C ALA A 377 27.23 -53.42 -34.29
N ILE A 378 27.73 -52.20 -34.05
CA ILE A 378 28.89 -51.65 -34.77
C ILE A 378 30.15 -52.46 -34.46
N ILE A 379 30.39 -52.82 -33.20
CA ILE A 379 31.54 -53.64 -32.79
C ILE A 379 31.48 -55.01 -33.48
N GLN A 380 30.34 -55.70 -33.41
CA GLN A 380 30.15 -57.00 -34.06
C GLN A 380 30.28 -56.93 -35.59
N ALA A 381 29.75 -55.89 -36.21
CA ALA A 381 29.89 -55.68 -37.66
C ALA A 381 31.34 -55.45 -38.06
N LYS A 382 32.11 -54.71 -37.25
CA LYS A 382 33.54 -54.48 -37.45
C LYS A 382 34.35 -55.78 -37.31
N GLU A 383 34.12 -56.54 -36.25
CA GLU A 383 34.81 -57.83 -36.01
C GLU A 383 34.54 -58.82 -37.16
N LYS A 384 33.29 -58.90 -37.64
CA LYS A 384 32.92 -59.76 -38.77
C LYS A 384 33.57 -59.33 -40.08
N ALA A 385 33.73 -58.02 -40.31
CA ALA A 385 34.43 -57.50 -41.49
C ALA A 385 35.94 -57.84 -41.43
N GLU A 386 36.57 -57.63 -40.27
CA GLU A 386 37.99 -57.96 -40.06
C GLU A 386 38.26 -59.46 -40.22
N GLU A 387 37.39 -60.33 -39.70
CA GLU A 387 37.50 -61.78 -39.88
C GLU A 387 37.35 -62.20 -41.36
N SER A 388 36.39 -61.61 -42.07
CA SER A 388 36.20 -61.86 -43.50
C SER A 388 37.42 -61.43 -44.34
N ASP A 389 38.03 -60.29 -44.01
CA ASP A 389 39.24 -59.81 -44.70
C ASP A 389 40.46 -60.69 -44.41
N ARG A 390 40.59 -61.20 -43.17
CA ARG A 390 41.64 -62.15 -42.81
C ARG A 390 41.51 -63.47 -43.57
N LEU A 391 40.31 -64.06 -43.58
CA LEU A 391 40.03 -65.31 -44.31
C LEU A 391 40.28 -65.18 -45.82
N LYS A 392 39.91 -64.03 -46.41
CA LYS A 392 40.17 -63.75 -47.83
C LYS A 392 41.67 -63.64 -48.12
N SER A 393 42.43 -63.02 -47.22
CA SER A 393 43.88 -62.88 -47.35
C SER A 393 44.61 -64.22 -47.19
N GLU A 394 44.20 -65.05 -46.22
CA GLU A 394 44.72 -66.41 -46.03
C GLU A 394 44.42 -67.32 -47.23
N PHE A 395 43.19 -67.23 -47.78
CA PHE A 395 42.82 -67.95 -49.00
C PHE A 395 43.67 -67.55 -50.20
N LEU A 396 43.87 -66.24 -50.41
CA LEU A 396 44.74 -65.74 -51.49
C LEU A 396 46.20 -66.16 -51.31
N ALA A 397 46.72 -66.18 -50.08
CA ALA A 397 48.07 -66.67 -49.78
C ALA A 397 48.21 -68.18 -50.06
N SER A 398 47.18 -68.98 -49.74
CA SER A 398 47.17 -70.43 -50.00
C SER A 398 47.05 -70.81 -51.49
N MET A 399 46.49 -69.93 -52.33
CA MET A 399 46.42 -70.11 -53.78
C MET A 399 47.67 -69.64 -54.53
N SER A 400 48.56 -68.90 -53.86
CA SER A 400 49.80 -68.38 -54.43
C SER A 400 51.03 -69.25 -54.13
N HIS A 401 50.84 -70.42 -53.51
CA HIS A 401 51.85 -71.41 -53.17
C HIS A 401 51.57 -72.72 -53.91
#